data_AF-A0A645E6I6-F1
#
_entry.id   AF-A0A645E6I6-F1
#
_cell.length_a   1.000
_cell.length_b   1.000
_cell.length_c   1.000
_cell.angle_alpha   90.00
_cell.angle_beta   90.00
_cell.angle_gamma   90.00
#
_symmetry.space_group_name_H-M   'P 1'
#
loop_
_entity.id
_entity.type
_entity.pdbx_description
1 polymer ?
#
loop_
_entity_poly.entity_id
_entity_poly.type
_entity_poly.pdbx_seq_one_letter_code
_entity_poly.pdbx_strand_id
1 'polypeptide(L)'
;MNYKVIKPIRIVEKDADEFLITLPSVRKQMIVNANVISFINYLSDLDYVNEQCVYQYVTQNDIINCEDYRELFSMLVQSSFLAPL
;
A
#
# COMPACT_ATOMS: atom_id res chain seq x y z
N MET A 1 -3.35 14.25 5.38
CA MET A 1 -4.23 14.28 4.20
C MET A 1 -5.20 13.10 4.26
N ASN A 2 -6.44 13.25 3.80
CA ASN A 2 -7.39 12.14 3.73
C ASN A 2 -7.46 11.59 2.30
N TYR A 3 -7.62 10.28 2.17
CA TYR A 3 -7.68 9.59 0.89
C TYR A 3 -8.86 8.61 0.89
N LYS A 4 -9.48 8.43 -0.28
CA LYS A 4 -10.38 7.33 -0.58
C LYS A 4 -9.57 6.15 -1.13
N VAL A 5 -9.88 4.94 -0.65
CA VAL A 5 -9.25 3.72 -1.14
C VAL A 5 -10.00 3.23 -2.39
N ILE A 6 -9.28 2.99 -3.48
CA ILE A 6 -9.84 2.56 -4.78
C ILE A 6 -9.28 1.19 -5.16
N LYS A 7 -10.20 0.27 -5.47
CA LYS A 7 -9.91 -1.06 -6.02
C LYS A 7 -10.12 -1.01 -7.54
N PRO A 8 -9.17 -1.49 -8.36
CA PRO A 8 -8.54 -2.78 -8.13
C PRO A 8 -7.00 -2.74 -8.01
N ILE A 9 -6.48 -3.31 -6.91
CA ILE A 9 -5.11 -3.80 -6.79
C ILE A 9 -5.10 -5.33 -6.99
N ARG A 10 -4.06 -5.88 -7.61
CA ARG A 10 -3.91 -7.35 -7.71
C ARG A 10 -2.64 -7.78 -7.00
N ILE A 11 -2.73 -8.85 -6.22
CA ILE A 11 -1.63 -9.41 -5.45
C ILE A 11 -1.52 -10.89 -5.84
N VAL A 12 -0.31 -11.33 -6.18
CA VAL A 12 -0.01 -12.73 -6.52
C VAL A 12 1.22 -13.15 -5.73
N GLU A 13 1.16 -14.26 -5.01
CA GLU A 13 2.34 -14.87 -4.39
C GLU A 13 3.22 -15.48 -5.48
N LYS A 14 4.51 -15.13 -5.47
CA LYS A 14 5.47 -15.54 -6.50
C LYS A 14 6.37 -16.66 -6.01
N ASP A 15 6.97 -16.48 -4.84
CA ASP A 15 7.89 -17.39 -4.16
C ASP A 15 7.65 -17.29 -2.65
N ALA A 16 8.29 -18.14 -1.83
CA ALA A 16 8.15 -18.08 -0.37
C ALA A 16 8.56 -16.70 0.17
N ASP A 17 7.60 -15.98 0.76
CA ASP A 17 7.70 -14.60 1.27
C ASP A 17 7.86 -13.48 0.23
N GLU A 18 7.70 -13.78 -1.07
CA GLU A 18 7.69 -12.77 -2.16
C GLU A 18 6.33 -12.67 -2.86
N PHE A 19 5.82 -11.45 -2.98
CA PHE A 19 4.54 -11.15 -3.59
C PHE A 19 4.67 -10.13 -4.71
N LEU A 20 4.02 -10.38 -5.84
CA LEU A 20 3.87 -9.46 -6.95
C LEU A 20 2.60 -8.63 -6.77
N ILE A 21 2.75 -7.33 -6.55
CA ILE A 21 1.66 -6.37 -6.62
C ILE A 21 1.59 -5.81 -8.04
N THR A 22 0.38 -5.77 -8.60
CA THR A 22 0.07 -5.05 -9.83
C THR A 22 -0.90 -3.92 -9.55
N LEU A 23 -0.50 -2.71 -9.97
CA LEU A 23 -1.31 -1.49 -9.95
C LEU A 23 -1.75 -1.19 -11.40
N PRO A 24 -2.93 -1.65 -11.83
CA PRO A 24 -3.34 -1.63 -13.24
C PRO A 24 -3.43 -0.22 -13.81
N SER A 25 -3.89 0.75 -13.00
CA SER A 25 -4.10 2.15 -13.39
C SER A 25 -2.83 2.83 -13.89
N VAL A 26 -1.67 2.45 -13.34
CA VAL A 26 -0.35 3.01 -13.71
C VAL A 26 0.53 1.99 -14.41
N ARG A 27 0.00 0.81 -14.74
CA ARG A 27 0.75 -0.30 -15.35
C ARG A 27 2.06 -0.61 -14.63
N LYS A 28 2.08 -0.46 -13.30
CA LYS A 28 3.26 -0.71 -12.46
C LYS A 28 3.12 -2.06 -11.77
N GLN A 29 4.23 -2.77 -11.68
CA GLN A 29 4.37 -4.01 -10.93
C GLN A 29 5.54 -3.87 -9.96
N MET A 30 5.43 -4.50 -8.80
CA MET A 30 6.50 -4.53 -7.78
C MET A 30 6.51 -5.86 -7.06
N ILE A 31 7.71 -6.36 -6.76
CA ILE A 31 7.91 -7.50 -5.87
C ILE A 31 8.10 -6.93 -4.46
N VAL A 32 7.35 -7.47 -3.50
CA VAL A 32 7.35 -7.02 -2.11
C VAL A 32 7.31 -8.23 -1.17
N ASN A 33 7.56 -7.99 0.12
CA ASN A 33 7.47 -9.01 1.15
C ASN A 33 6.08 -9.05 1.83
N ALA A 34 5.89 -10.01 2.74
CA ALA A 34 4.65 -10.19 3.50
C ALA A 34 4.22 -8.96 4.34
N ASN A 35 5.17 -8.14 4.81
CA ASN A 35 4.87 -6.94 5.59
C ASN A 35 4.13 -5.90 4.73
N VAL A 36 4.59 -5.68 3.50
CA VAL A 36 3.93 -4.76 2.56
C VAL A 36 2.54 -5.26 2.17
N ILE A 37 2.36 -6.59 2.04
CA ILE A 37 1.04 -7.16 1.79
C ILE A 37 0.09 -6.94 2.97
N SER A 38 0.57 -7.16 4.19
CA SER A 38 -0.23 -6.90 5.41
C SER A 38 -0.67 -5.44 5.48
N PHE A 39 0.22 -4.51 5.11
CA PHE A 39 -0.10 -3.09 5.00
C PHE A 39 -1.17 -2.79 3.94
N ILE A 40 -1.04 -3.34 2.74
CA ILE A 40 -2.02 -3.13 1.66
C ILE A 40 -3.38 -3.74 1.99
N ASN A 41 -3.41 -4.91 2.64
CA ASN A 41 -4.65 -5.52 3.11
C ASN A 41 -5.33 -4.64 4.16
N TYR A 42 -4.57 -4.13 5.14
CA TYR A 42 -5.08 -3.15 6.11
C TYR A 42 -5.71 -1.93 5.42
N LEU A 43 -5.05 -1.36 4.41
CA LEU A 43 -5.64 -0.24 3.65
C LEU A 43 -6.87 -0.66 2.86
N SER A 44 -6.88 -1.87 2.30
CA SER A 44 -7.97 -2.38 1.45
C SER A 44 -9.24 -2.69 2.23
N ASP A 45 -9.15 -2.90 3.54
CA ASP A 45 -10.29 -3.09 4.44
C ASP A 45 -10.95 -1.75 4.84
N LEU A 46 -10.33 -0.62 4.49
CA LEU A 46 -10.81 0.72 4.78
C LEU A 46 -11.39 1.38 3.53
N ASP A 47 -12.49 2.13 3.67
CA ASP A 47 -13.02 2.97 2.58
C ASP A 47 -12.26 4.30 2.47
N TYR A 48 -11.78 4.80 3.60
CA TYR A 48 -11.07 6.07 3.73
C TYR A 48 -9.93 5.97 4.72
N VAL A 49 -8.82 6.65 4.43
CA VAL A 49 -7.64 6.65 5.29
C VAL A 49 -7.10 8.05 5.48
N ASN A 50 -6.59 8.31 6.68
CA ASN A 50 -5.80 9.50 6.97
C ASN A 50 -4.31 9.14 6.99
N GLU A 51 -3.50 9.87 6.23
CA GLU A 51 -2.05 9.64 6.09
C GLU A 51 -1.31 9.53 7.43
N GLN A 52 -1.66 10.36 8.41
CA GLN A 52 -1.00 10.38 9.70
C GLN A 52 -1.34 9.12 10.50
N CYS A 53 -2.59 8.67 10.47
CA CYS A 53 -3.01 7.42 11.10
C CYS A 53 -2.33 6.21 10.45
N VAL A 54 -2.20 6.22 9.12
CA VAL A 54 -1.51 5.17 8.36
C VAL A 54 -0.01 5.13 8.73
N TYR A 55 0.66 6.27 8.78
CA TYR A 55 2.05 6.36 9.21
C TYR A 55 2.25 5.88 10.65
N GLN A 56 1.36 6.26 11.57
CA GLN A 56 1.38 5.78 12.96
C GLN A 56 1.21 4.26 13.04
N TYR A 57 0.28 3.69 12.28
CA TYR A 57 0.07 2.24 12.22
C TYR A 57 1.33 1.50 11.75
N VAL A 58 1.96 1.97 10.66
CA VAL A 58 3.18 1.36 10.10
C VAL A 58 4.33 1.41 11.09
N THR A 59 4.54 2.57 11.72
CA THR A 59 5.65 2.77 12.67
C THR A 59 5.45 2.03 14.00
N GLN A 60 4.22 1.96 14.52
CA GLN A 60 3.93 1.25 15.77
C GLN A 60 4.05 -0.28 15.63
N ASN A 61 3.78 -0.82 14.45
CA ASN A 61 3.83 -2.25 14.17
C ASN A 61 5.12 -2.70 13.48
N ASP A 62 6.11 -1.80 13.34
CA ASP A 62 7.40 -2.06 12.69
C ASP A 62 7.27 -2.75 11.31
N ILE A 63 6.26 -2.34 10.53
CA ILE A 63 5.90 -3.03 9.28
C ILE A 63 6.91 -2.69 8.18
N ILE A 64 7.21 -1.39 8.05
CA ILE A 64 8.04 -0.80 7.00
C ILE A 64 8.79 0.39 7.61
N ASN A 65 10.05 0.60 7.21
CA ASN A 65 10.80 1.79 7.63
C ASN A 65 10.21 3.08 7.00
N CYS A 66 10.61 4.25 7.52
CA CYS A 66 10.04 5.52 7.10
C CYS A 66 10.31 5.89 5.63
N GLU A 67 11.44 5.46 5.06
CA GLU A 67 11.83 5.78 3.69
C GLU A 67 10.99 4.96 2.69
N ASP A 68 10.97 3.66 2.89
CA ASP A 68 10.17 2.71 2.10
C ASP A 68 8.67 3.02 2.21
N TYR A 69 8.20 3.42 3.41
CA TYR A 69 6.82 3.86 3.59
C TYR A 69 6.47 5.04 2.67
N ARG A 70 7.33 6.07 2.61
CA ARG A 70 7.07 7.26 1.80
C ARG A 70 7.04 6.93 0.32
N GLU A 71 7.96 6.09 -0.14
CA GLU A 71 7.97 5.65 -1.54
C GLU A 71 6.70 4.86 -1.86
N LEU A 72 6.36 3.86 -1.03
CA LEU A 72 5.17 3.05 -1.20
C LEU A 72 3.90 3.89 -1.19
N PHE A 73 3.73 4.78 -0.20
CA PHE A 73 2.56 5.64 -0.09
C PHE A 73 2.42 6.55 -1.31
N SER A 74 3.52 7.16 -1.77
CA SER A 74 3.54 7.96 -2.99
C SER A 74 3.11 7.16 -4.22
N MET A 75 3.58 5.91 -4.36
CA MET A 75 3.15 5.02 -5.45
C MET A 75 1.66 4.68 -5.38
N LEU A 76 1.14 4.43 -4.17
CA LEU A 76 -0.28 4.17 -3.96
C LEU A 76 -1.14 5.39 -4.34
N VAL A 77 -0.68 6.61 -4.04
CA VAL A 77 -1.36 7.84 -4.46
C VAL A 77 -1.28 8.02 -5.99
N GLN A 78 -0.10 7.87 -6.58
CA GLN A 78 0.09 7.99 -8.05
C GLN A 78 -0.73 6.96 -8.82
N SER A 79 -0.88 5.75 -8.27
CA SER A 79 -1.71 4.68 -8.86
C SER A 79 -3.21 4.90 -8.75
N SER A 80 -3.63 5.99 -8.12
CA SER A 80 -5.02 6.25 -7.74
C SER A 80 -5.61 5.21 -6.80
N PHE A 81 -4.81 4.29 -6.23
CA PHE A 81 -5.26 3.41 -5.16
C PHE A 81 -5.63 4.22 -3.91
N LEU A 82 -4.86 5.26 -3.59
CA LEU A 82 -5.22 6.28 -2.62
C LEU A 82 -5.55 7.58 -3.35
N ALA A 83 -6.83 7.84 -3.59
CA ALA A 83 -7.27 9.08 -4.21
C ALA A 83 -7.45 10.18 -3.16
N PRO A 84 -6.75 11.33 -3.27
CA PRO A 84 -6.91 12.43 -2.32
C PRO A 84 -8.36 12.94 -2.35
N LEU A 85 -8.90 13.25 -1.16
CA LEU A 85 -10.21 13.87 -0.98
C LEU A 85 -10.14 15.40 -1.07
#